data_AF-A0A643IN89-F1
#
_entry.id   AF-A0A643IN89-F1
#
_cell.length_a   1.000
_cell.length_b   1.000
_cell.length_c   1.000
_cell.angle_alpha   90.00
_cell.angle_beta   90.00
_cell.angle_gamma   90.00
#
_symmetry.space_group_name_H-M   'P 1'
#
loop_
_entity.id
_entity.type
_entity.pdbx_description
1 polymer ?
#
loop_
_entity_poly.entity_id
_entity_poly.type
_entity_poly.pdbx_seq_one_letter_code
_entity_poly.pdbx_strand_id
1 'polypeptide(L)'
;DGAILVCSAADGPMPQTREHILLSRQVGVPYIVVFLNKADMVDDAELLELVEMEVRDLLNTYDFPGDDTPIIIGSALMALEGKDDNGIGVSAVQKLVETLDSYIPEPVRAI
;
A
#
# COMPACT_ATOMS: atom_id res chain seq x y z
N ASP A 1 13.54 7.64 -2.24
CA ASP A 1 13.75 6.19 -2.36
C ASP A 1 12.45 5.44 -2.58
N GLY A 2 11.41 5.67 -1.77
CA GLY A 2 10.06 5.22 -2.12
C GLY A 2 8.98 5.92 -1.32
N ALA A 3 7.73 5.55 -1.55
CA ALA A 3 6.57 6.04 -0.81
C ALA A 3 5.66 4.88 -0.36
N ILE A 4 4.96 5.09 0.74
CA ILE A 4 3.87 4.20 1.18
C ILE A 4 2.56 4.84 0.75
N LEU A 5 1.81 4.17 -0.12
CA LEU A 5 0.46 4.57 -0.50
C LEU A 5 -0.54 3.90 0.43
N VAL A 6 -1.12 4.66 1.35
CA VAL A 6 -2.17 4.16 2.24
C VAL A 6 -3.54 4.39 1.58
N CYS A 7 -4.29 3.31 1.37
CA CYS A 7 -5.63 3.35 0.81
C CYS A 7 -6.60 2.62 1.74
N SER A 8 -7.86 3.05 1.79
CA SER A 8 -8.89 2.39 2.60
C SER A 8 -9.40 1.15 1.86
N ALA A 9 -9.35 0.00 2.50
CA ALA A 9 -9.92 -1.25 2.03
C ALA A 9 -11.46 -1.18 1.90
N ALA A 10 -12.11 -0.32 2.71
CA ALA A 10 -13.56 -0.13 2.68
C ALA A 10 -14.02 0.88 1.63
N ASP A 11 -13.19 1.90 1.34
CA ASP A 11 -13.57 3.02 0.48
C ASP A 11 -12.97 2.93 -0.93
N GLY A 12 -11.91 2.14 -1.13
CA GLY A 12 -11.19 2.06 -2.39
C GLY A 12 -10.37 3.32 -2.71
N PRO A 13 -9.81 3.42 -3.93
CA PRO A 13 -9.04 4.57 -4.37
C PRO A 13 -9.92 5.81 -4.61
N MET A 14 -9.61 6.88 -3.88
CA MET A 14 -10.31 8.17 -3.95
C MET A 14 -9.62 9.14 -4.92
N PRO A 15 -10.24 10.28 -5.30
CA PRO A 15 -9.59 11.28 -6.14
C PRO A 15 -8.20 11.72 -5.65
N GLN A 16 -8.03 11.83 -4.32
CA GLN A 16 -6.75 12.16 -3.70
C GLN A 16 -5.71 11.05 -3.88
N THR A 17 -6.11 9.77 -3.88
CA THR A 17 -5.22 8.63 -4.17
C THR A 17 -4.61 8.78 -5.55
N ARG A 18 -5.41 9.18 -6.55
CA ARG A 18 -4.92 9.41 -7.92
C ARG A 18 -3.94 10.58 -7.97
N GLU A 19 -4.27 11.69 -7.32
CA GLU A 19 -3.43 12.88 -7.29
C GLU A 19 -2.07 12.58 -6.62
N HIS A 20 -2.05 11.84 -5.52
CA HIS A 20 -0.80 11.46 -4.85
C HIS A 20 0.08 10.53 -5.71
N ILE A 21 -0.51 9.59 -6.45
CA ILE A 21 0.26 8.73 -7.37
C ILE A 21 0.87 9.58 -8.50
N LEU A 22 0.05 10.45 -9.11
CA LEU A 22 0.51 11.37 -10.15
C LEU A 22 1.66 12.26 -9.66
N LEU A 23 1.51 12.90 -8.50
CA LEU A 23 2.54 13.76 -7.91
C LEU A 23 3.80 12.97 -7.58
N SER A 24 3.66 11.77 -7.02
CA SER A 24 4.79 10.87 -6.73
C SER A 24 5.60 10.57 -7.99
N ARG A 25 4.92 10.33 -9.12
CA ARG A 25 5.60 10.16 -10.41
C ARG A 25 6.32 11.41 -10.86
N GLN A 26 5.68 12.58 -10.75
CA GLN A 26 6.25 13.86 -11.18
C GLN A 26 7.49 14.28 -10.38
N VAL A 27 7.53 13.99 -9.08
CA VAL A 27 8.69 14.28 -8.22
C VAL A 27 9.74 13.16 -8.26
N GLY A 28 9.55 12.14 -9.09
CA GLY A 28 10.53 11.10 -9.35
C GLY A 28 10.63 10.03 -8.25
N VAL A 29 9.54 9.74 -7.54
CA VAL A 29 9.48 8.58 -6.61
C VAL A 29 9.63 7.30 -7.43
N PRO A 30 10.66 6.47 -7.17
CA PRO A 30 10.92 5.31 -8.02
C PRO A 30 10.16 4.04 -7.60
N TYR A 31 9.81 3.91 -6.31
CA TYR A 31 9.12 2.74 -5.77
C TYR A 31 7.92 3.16 -4.90
N ILE A 32 6.82 2.43 -5.00
CA ILE A 32 5.66 2.56 -4.13
C ILE A 32 5.37 1.19 -3.52
N VAL A 33 5.03 1.18 -2.23
CA VAL A 33 4.42 0.03 -1.54
C VAL A 33 3.04 0.45 -1.07
N VAL A 34 2.04 -0.40 -1.23
CA VAL A 34 0.64 -0.09 -0.87
C VAL A 34 0.28 -0.74 0.46
N PHE A 35 -0.43 0.00 1.31
CA PHE A 35 -1.08 -0.52 2.49
C PHE A 35 -2.61 -0.31 2.39
N LEU A 36 -3.36 -1.38 2.18
CA LEU A 36 -4.82 -1.40 2.23
C LEU A 36 -5.27 -1.45 3.70
N ASN A 37 -5.52 -0.27 4.25
CA ASN A 37 -5.85 -0.03 5.64
C ASN A 37 -7.35 -0.23 5.92
N LYS A 38 -7.72 -0.31 7.20
CA LYS A 38 -9.09 -0.54 7.68
C LYS A 38 -9.66 -1.91 7.26
N ALA A 39 -8.80 -2.91 7.07
CA ALA A 39 -9.25 -4.27 6.74
C ALA A 39 -10.16 -4.87 7.83
N ASP A 40 -10.07 -4.38 9.07
CA ASP A 40 -10.96 -4.74 10.17
C ASP A 40 -12.42 -4.31 9.97
N MET A 41 -12.67 -3.40 9.02
CA MET A 41 -14.01 -2.91 8.68
C MET A 41 -14.59 -3.61 7.43
N VAL A 42 -13.85 -4.57 6.85
CA VAL A 42 -14.23 -5.26 5.62
C VAL A 42 -14.32 -6.76 5.86
N ASP A 43 -15.55 -7.27 5.89
CA ASP A 43 -15.82 -8.70 6.10
C ASP A 43 -15.89 -9.51 4.78
N ASP A 44 -15.92 -8.82 3.64
CA ASP A 44 -16.10 -9.42 2.31
C ASP A 44 -14.77 -9.49 1.53
N ALA A 45 -14.32 -10.70 1.26
CA ALA A 45 -13.10 -10.95 0.51
C ALA A 45 -13.20 -10.49 -0.96
N GLU A 46 -14.38 -10.55 -1.58
CA GLU A 46 -14.58 -10.10 -2.96
C GLU A 46 -14.39 -8.58 -3.07
N LEU A 47 -14.81 -7.81 -2.05
CA LEU A 47 -14.60 -6.37 -2.00
C LEU A 47 -13.10 -6.03 -1.86
N LEU A 48 -12.36 -6.77 -1.04
CA LEU A 48 -10.91 -6.57 -0.88
C LEU A 48 -10.17 -6.82 -2.20
N GLU A 49 -10.49 -7.90 -2.89
CA GLU A 49 -9.91 -8.23 -4.20
C GLU A 49 -10.23 -7.15 -5.23
N LEU A 50 -11.47 -6.67 -5.27
CA LEU A 50 -11.87 -5.57 -6.16
C LEU A 50 -11.07 -4.29 -5.88
N VAL A 51 -10.96 -3.88 -4.62
CA VAL A 51 -10.19 -2.69 -4.23
C VAL A 51 -8.71 -2.85 -4.58
N GLU A 52 -8.14 -4.03 -4.37
CA GLU A 52 -6.76 -4.32 -4.76
C GLU A 52 -6.57 -4.14 -6.28
N MET A 53 -7.45 -4.73 -7.09
CA MET A 53 -7.42 -4.59 -8.54
C MET A 53 -7.50 -3.12 -8.99
N GLU A 54 -8.42 -2.33 -8.42
CA GLU A 54 -8.55 -0.92 -8.75
C GLU A 54 -7.28 -0.11 -8.42
N VAL A 55 -6.61 -0.43 -7.30
CA VAL A 55 -5.33 0.22 -6.95
C VAL A 55 -4.23 -0.18 -7.92
N ARG A 56 -4.15 -1.45 -8.33
CA ARG A 56 -3.16 -1.92 -9.33
C ARG A 56 -3.35 -1.23 -10.67
N ASP A 57 -4.59 -1.15 -11.15
CA ASP A 57 -4.94 -0.45 -12.39
C ASP A 57 -4.58 1.04 -12.32
N LEU A 58 -4.78 1.66 -11.16
CA LEU A 58 -4.44 3.06 -10.96
C LEU A 58 -2.93 3.29 -10.96
N LEU A 59 -2.14 2.39 -10.36
CA LEU A 59 -0.68 2.43 -10.43
C LEU A 59 -0.18 2.27 -11.88
N ASN A 60 -0.73 1.28 -12.60
CA ASN A 60 -0.42 1.04 -14.02
C ASN A 60 -0.73 2.26 -14.90
N THR A 61 -1.84 2.97 -14.61
CA THR A 61 -2.24 4.19 -15.34
C THR A 61 -1.20 5.32 -15.24
N TYR A 62 -0.41 5.37 -14.16
CA TYR A 62 0.57 6.42 -13.91
C TYR A 62 2.03 5.92 -13.97
N ASP A 63 2.27 4.88 -14.77
CA ASP A 63 3.60 4.31 -15.02
C ASP A 63 4.34 3.77 -13.78
N PHE A 64 3.59 3.31 -12.78
CA PHE A 64 4.11 2.43 -11.73
C PHE A 64 3.81 0.96 -12.08
N PRO A 65 4.66 0.00 -11.66
CA PRO A 65 4.44 -1.41 -11.95
C PRO A 65 3.35 -1.97 -11.03
N GLY A 66 2.07 -1.71 -11.33
CA GLY A 66 0.94 -2.07 -10.48
C GLY A 66 0.84 -3.57 -10.19
N ASP A 67 1.16 -4.41 -11.16
CA ASP A 67 1.08 -5.88 -11.02
C ASP A 67 2.17 -6.44 -10.09
N ASP A 68 3.35 -5.82 -10.09
CA ASP A 68 4.50 -6.24 -9.27
C ASP A 68 4.59 -5.47 -7.93
N THR A 69 3.81 -4.40 -7.78
CA THR A 69 3.83 -3.57 -6.57
C THR A 69 3.31 -4.39 -5.38
N PRO A 70 4.07 -4.44 -4.26
CA PRO A 70 3.60 -5.10 -3.06
C PRO A 70 2.40 -4.37 -2.45
N ILE A 71 1.35 -5.13 -2.15
CA ILE A 71 0.14 -4.65 -1.48
C ILE A 71 -0.03 -5.45 -0.19
N ILE A 72 -0.04 -4.74 0.94
CA ILE A 72 -0.24 -5.33 2.26
C ILE A 72 -1.62 -4.92 2.74
N ILE A 73 -2.43 -5.91 3.14
CA ILE A 73 -3.76 -5.70 3.70
C ILE A 73 -3.64 -5.71 5.23
N GLY A 74 -4.25 -4.72 5.90
CA GLY A 74 -4.20 -4.64 7.35
C GLY A 74 -5.04 -3.53 7.98
N SER A 75 -4.89 -3.38 9.29
CA SER A 75 -5.50 -2.36 10.12
C SER A 75 -4.42 -1.71 10.97
N ALA A 76 -4.08 -0.47 10.61
CA ALA A 76 -3.16 0.34 11.40
C ALA A 76 -3.73 0.65 12.80
N LEU A 77 -5.06 0.69 12.95
CA LEU A 77 -5.72 0.88 14.25
C LEU A 77 -5.49 -0.33 15.15
N MET A 78 -5.75 -1.54 14.65
CA MET A 78 -5.49 -2.76 15.43
C MET A 78 -4.03 -2.88 15.82
N ALA A 79 -3.11 -2.58 14.90
CA ALA A 79 -1.68 -2.59 15.18
C ALA A 79 -1.31 -1.59 16.29
N LEU A 80 -1.88 -0.37 16.26
CA LEU A 80 -1.67 0.65 17.29
C LEU A 80 -2.22 0.23 18.65
N GLU A 81 -3.32 -0.53 18.68
CA GLU A 81 -3.91 -1.10 19.88
C GLU A 81 -3.21 -2.38 20.36
N GLY A 82 -2.19 -2.86 19.64
CA GLY A 82 -1.47 -4.10 19.96
C GLY A 82 -2.28 -5.38 19.68
N LYS A 83 -3.33 -5.29 18.84
CA LYS A 83 -4.15 -6.43 18.40
C LYS A 83 -3.60 -7.01 17.11
N ASP A 84 -3.88 -8.28 16.87
CA ASP A 84 -3.41 -9.00 15.69
C ASP A 84 -4.34 -10.13 15.25
N ASP A 85 -5.65 -9.92 15.34
CA ASP A 85 -6.60 -10.94 14.91
C ASP A 85 -6.42 -11.20 13.42
N ASN A 86 -6.40 -12.48 13.03
CA ASN A 86 -6.19 -12.93 11.65
C ASN A 86 -4.94 -12.35 10.95
N GLY A 87 -3.97 -11.85 11.70
CA GLY A 87 -2.72 -11.27 11.16
C GLY A 87 -2.86 -9.91 10.48
N ILE A 88 -4.02 -9.24 10.62
CA ILE A 88 -4.25 -7.92 10.00
C ILE A 88 -3.77 -6.74 10.87
N GLY A 89 -3.28 -6.97 12.09
CA GLY A 89 -2.86 -5.92 13.01
C GLY A 89 -1.35 -5.73 13.04
N VAL A 90 -0.72 -6.05 14.17
CA VAL A 90 0.75 -5.92 14.36
C VAL A 90 1.52 -6.68 13.27
N SER A 91 1.08 -7.88 12.90
CA SER A 91 1.74 -8.69 11.86
C SER A 91 1.69 -8.02 10.49
N ALA A 92 0.59 -7.35 10.14
CA ALA A 92 0.49 -6.63 8.87
C ALA A 92 1.46 -5.44 8.81
N VAL A 93 1.64 -4.71 9.91
CA VAL A 93 2.62 -3.61 9.97
C VAL A 93 4.05 -4.14 9.93
N GLN A 94 4.35 -5.25 10.60
CA GLN A 94 5.66 -5.91 10.49
C GLN A 94 5.95 -6.32 9.04
N LYS A 95 4.98 -6.98 8.38
CA LYS A 95 5.08 -7.34 6.96
C LYS A 95 5.28 -6.12 6.06
N LEU A 96 4.61 -5.00 6.35
CA LEU A 96 4.83 -3.74 5.63
C LEU A 96 6.28 -3.28 5.75
N VAL A 97 6.85 -3.26 6.96
CA VAL A 97 8.25 -2.86 7.19
C VAL A 97 9.23 -3.80 6.48
N GLU A 98 9.05 -5.12 6.62
CA GLU A 98 9.88 -6.11 5.93
C GLU A 98 9.81 -5.99 4.40
N THR A 99 8.63 -5.63 3.88
CA THR A 99 8.44 -5.39 2.45
C THR A 99 9.16 -4.12 1.99
N LEU A 100 9.17 -3.05 2.80
CA LEU A 100 9.92 -1.85 2.48
C LEU A 100 11.41 -2.15 2.35
N ASP A 101 11.97 -2.91 3.30
CA ASP A 101 13.38 -3.30 3.31
C ASP A 101 13.78 -4.18 2.12
N SER A 102 12.87 -5.04 1.65
CA SER A 102 13.14 -5.98 0.55
C SER A 102 12.82 -5.43 -0.84
N TYR A 103 11.86 -4.51 -0.95
CA TYR A 103 11.39 -3.98 -2.23
C TYR A 103 12.05 -2.65 -2.61
N ILE A 104 12.36 -1.79 -1.64
CA ILE A 104 12.98 -0.48 -1.90
C ILE A 104 14.50 -0.63 -1.75
N PRO A 105 15.29 -0.56 -2.83
CA PRO A 105 16.75 -0.66 -2.73
C PRO A 105 17.33 0.56 -2.01
N GLU A 106 18.46 0.35 -1.33
CA GLU A 106 19.20 1.47 -0.76
C GLU A 106 19.63 2.47 -1.85
N PRO A 107 19.50 3.78 -1.59
CA PRO A 107 19.90 4.79 -2.55
C PRO A 107 21.40 4.73 -2.83
N VAL A 108 21.76 4.76 -4.12
CA VAL A 108 23.16 4.86 -4.52
C VAL A 108 23.68 6.24 -4.12
N ARG A 109 24.54 6.29 -3.10
CA ARG A 109 25.24 7.51 -2.71
C ARG A 109 26.31 7.82 -3.76
N ALA A 110 26.30 9.03 -4.31
CA ALA A 110 27.42 9.52 -5.12
C ALA A 110 28.68 9.61 -4.25
N ILE A 111 29.79 9.01 -4.72
CA ILE A 111 31.13 9.11 -4.13
C ILE A 111 31.79 10.39 -4.62
#